data_AF-U6MAK7-F1
#
_entry.id   AF-U6MAK7-F1
#
_cell.length_a   1.000
_cell.length_b   1.000
_cell.length_c   1.000
_cell.angle_alpha   90.00
_cell.angle_beta   90.00
_cell.angle_gamma   90.00
#
_symmetry.space_group_name_H-M   'P 1'
#
loop_
_entity.id
_entity.type
_entity.pdbx_description
1 polymer ?
#
loop_
_entity_poly.entity_id
_entity_poly.type
_entity_poly.pdbx_seq_one_letter_code
_entity_poly.pdbx_strand_id
1 'polypeptide(L)'
;MSQSLQGARNAVQHLATLAKTHGEAVEAYCSEQLHFTHTSELRSHLSTSIEANSIKLALGTLQSVENTAWTLQPENQEHVQFLKSAELVDTSNLRRLTQIYGHVAALNFKKNILERLAALDRAINADILEMHKAWLVSKLQADRIPLEADANLVIGINTLLSETRPSYGWQPASGISNEEIQGVAVLFSQQFKEVHAMRSPQDVEGVTAAYERANSYNQKLQYMLPVLKERLHAVLQSQPLSKEEAATASKKMEGIAGTGLEQGEELFKFCQTVYADIGGKPEEVALDVGVGKALLNILGSKTKSSIDDQVKAVQCPEGDIVCYVRKYFATPARDLEYVTKEYLVRSHVILESTKKPKKYKLDKDVFGSSALDKKTDIRVEMATNKRLVALLGLRFRYYSRLAAEIEEYEKIVTNAFSLPFRRATSPWNHLQEQFDTAKANISNSASHEGIPQNFGKMLQISLRIQTWVLDDRLRLFNEPVDYPPNDAYSADLY
;
A
#
# COMPACT_ATOMS: atom_id res chain seq x y z
N MET A 1 -15.89 -10.46 -64.20
CA MET A 1 -16.54 -9.62 -63.17
C MET A 1 -17.31 -10.43 -62.13
N SER A 2 -18.12 -11.43 -62.50
CA SER A 2 -18.89 -12.24 -61.53
C SER A 2 -18.03 -13.01 -60.51
N GLN A 3 -16.90 -13.60 -60.93
CA GLN A 3 -15.99 -14.31 -60.02
C GLN A 3 -15.28 -13.39 -59.00
N SER A 4 -14.92 -12.16 -59.36
CA SER A 4 -14.25 -11.23 -58.42
C SER A 4 -15.21 -10.66 -57.38
N LEU A 5 -16.47 -10.41 -57.77
CA LEU A 5 -17.53 -10.01 -56.84
C LEU A 5 -17.91 -11.13 -55.87
N GLN A 6 -17.96 -12.38 -56.35
CA GLN A 6 -18.18 -13.53 -55.48
C GLN A 6 -17.02 -13.75 -54.50
N GLY A 7 -15.77 -13.54 -54.94
CA GLY A 7 -14.60 -13.58 -54.06
C GLY A 7 -14.65 -12.51 -52.96
N ALA A 8 -15.01 -11.27 -53.32
CA ALA A 8 -15.19 -10.18 -52.36
C ALA A 8 -16.33 -10.46 -51.36
N ARG A 9 -17.45 -11.02 -51.82
CA ARG A 9 -18.56 -11.47 -50.97
C ARG A 9 -18.13 -12.49 -49.94
N ASN A 10 -17.42 -13.53 -50.37
CA ASN A 10 -16.92 -14.57 -49.48
C ASN A 10 -15.93 -14.00 -48.45
N ALA A 11 -15.05 -13.06 -48.86
CA ALA A 11 -14.11 -12.41 -47.95
C ALA A 11 -14.81 -11.55 -46.88
N VAL A 12 -15.83 -10.78 -47.26
CA VAL A 12 -16.63 -9.96 -46.34
C VAL A 12 -17.41 -10.82 -45.33
N GLN A 13 -18.01 -11.92 -45.79
CA GLN A 13 -18.67 -12.90 -44.91
C GLN A 13 -17.67 -13.57 -43.95
N HIS A 14 -16.47 -13.88 -44.45
CA HIS A 14 -15.40 -14.41 -43.61
C HIS A 14 -14.96 -13.41 -42.54
N LEU A 15 -14.83 -12.12 -42.86
CA LEU A 15 -14.51 -11.07 -41.88
C LEU A 15 -15.56 -10.94 -40.77
N ALA A 16 -16.86 -11.03 -41.10
CA ALA A 16 -17.91 -11.05 -40.08
C ALA A 16 -17.83 -12.29 -39.19
N THR A 17 -17.52 -13.44 -39.78
CA THR A 17 -17.31 -14.69 -39.01
C THR A 17 -16.13 -14.55 -38.06
N LEU A 18 -14.99 -14.00 -38.53
CA LEU A 18 -13.82 -13.73 -37.70
C LEU A 18 -14.15 -12.74 -36.57
N ALA A 19 -14.92 -11.69 -36.85
CA ALA A 19 -15.33 -10.72 -35.84
C ALA A 19 -16.19 -11.37 -34.74
N LYS A 20 -17.09 -12.30 -35.11
CA LYS A 20 -17.86 -13.10 -34.15
C LYS A 20 -16.97 -13.99 -33.29
N THR A 21 -16.11 -14.80 -33.91
CA THR A 21 -15.16 -15.66 -33.18
C THR A 21 -14.25 -14.85 -32.26
N HIS A 22 -13.80 -13.68 -32.70
CA HIS A 22 -13.01 -12.76 -31.90
C HIS A 22 -13.81 -12.21 -30.72
N GLY A 23 -15.06 -11.81 -30.93
CA GLY A 23 -15.99 -11.41 -29.88
C GLY A 23 -16.13 -12.46 -28.78
N GLU A 24 -16.37 -13.71 -29.18
CA GLU A 24 -16.48 -14.86 -28.26
C GLU A 24 -15.17 -15.11 -27.49
N ALA A 25 -14.02 -15.02 -28.17
CA ALA A 25 -12.72 -15.18 -27.52
C ALA A 25 -12.41 -14.08 -26.50
N VAL A 26 -12.79 -12.82 -26.79
CA VAL A 26 -12.62 -11.70 -25.84
C VAL A 26 -13.57 -11.85 -24.65
N GLU A 27 -14.82 -12.25 -24.87
CA GLU A 27 -15.79 -12.51 -23.79
C GLU A 27 -15.29 -13.60 -22.84
N ALA A 28 -14.84 -14.74 -23.37
CA ALA A 28 -14.27 -15.83 -22.59
C ALA A 28 -13.05 -15.35 -21.79
N TYR A 29 -12.10 -14.66 -22.45
CA TYR A 29 -10.92 -14.14 -21.77
C TYR A 29 -11.26 -13.16 -20.64
N CYS A 30 -12.14 -12.17 -20.89
CA CYS A 30 -12.51 -11.18 -19.89
C CYS A 30 -13.30 -11.75 -18.71
N SER A 31 -14.06 -12.83 -18.91
CA SER A 31 -14.82 -13.48 -17.85
C SER A 31 -14.00 -14.50 -17.05
N GLU A 32 -13.09 -15.22 -17.70
CA GLU A 32 -12.30 -16.29 -17.08
C GLU A 32 -10.98 -15.80 -16.47
N GLN A 33 -10.36 -14.76 -17.03
CA GLN A 33 -9.00 -14.36 -16.66
C GLN A 33 -8.92 -13.03 -15.89
N LEU A 34 -9.94 -12.19 -15.99
CA LEU A 34 -9.93 -10.85 -15.37
C LEU A 34 -10.81 -10.86 -14.12
N HIS A 35 -10.15 -10.82 -12.96
CA HIS A 35 -10.79 -10.72 -11.67
C HIS A 35 -10.48 -9.37 -11.04
N PHE A 36 -11.48 -8.78 -10.41
CA PHE A 36 -11.39 -7.50 -9.71
C PHE A 36 -11.73 -7.72 -8.25
N THR A 37 -11.02 -7.00 -7.37
CA THR A 37 -11.18 -7.15 -5.94
C THR A 37 -12.52 -6.57 -5.49
N HIS A 38 -13.29 -7.35 -4.73
CA HIS A 38 -14.55 -6.89 -4.16
C HIS A 38 -14.28 -5.98 -2.95
N THR A 39 -14.36 -4.66 -3.15
CA THR A 39 -13.77 -3.73 -2.16
C THR A 39 -14.54 -3.63 -0.86
N SER A 40 -15.84 -3.93 -0.88
CA SER A 40 -16.67 -3.92 0.33
C SER A 40 -16.34 -5.08 1.28
N GLU A 41 -16.04 -6.26 0.74
CA GLU A 41 -15.60 -7.43 1.51
C GLU A 41 -14.16 -7.26 2.00
N LEU A 42 -13.26 -6.77 1.14
CA LEU A 42 -11.91 -6.41 1.54
C LEU A 42 -11.92 -5.38 2.69
N ARG A 43 -12.83 -4.41 2.64
CA ARG A 43 -13.00 -3.40 3.70
C ARG A 43 -13.32 -4.03 5.06
N SER A 44 -14.20 -5.03 5.12
CA SER A 44 -14.50 -5.72 6.38
C SER A 44 -13.28 -6.42 6.96
N HIS A 45 -12.47 -7.07 6.12
CA HIS A 45 -11.26 -7.78 6.58
C HIS A 45 -10.16 -6.83 7.03
N LEU A 46 -10.14 -5.60 6.51
CA LEU A 46 -9.18 -4.56 6.91
C LEU A 46 -9.60 -3.74 8.15
N SER A 47 -10.68 -4.08 8.84
CA SER A 47 -11.25 -3.29 9.95
C SER A 47 -10.23 -2.84 11.02
N THR A 48 -9.20 -3.65 11.28
CA THR A 48 -8.15 -3.34 12.27
C THR A 48 -7.06 -2.39 11.78
N SER A 49 -6.93 -2.18 10.47
CA SER A 49 -5.89 -1.37 9.83
C SER A 49 -6.43 -0.28 8.90
N ILE A 50 -7.75 -0.22 8.71
CA ILE A 50 -8.38 0.69 7.76
C ILE A 50 -8.13 2.17 8.05
N GLU A 51 -7.86 2.51 9.32
CA GLU A 51 -7.53 3.89 9.71
C GLU A 51 -6.16 4.36 9.20
N ALA A 52 -5.31 3.46 8.72
CA ALA A 52 -4.04 3.85 8.12
C ALA A 52 -4.27 4.56 6.78
N ASN A 53 -3.81 5.82 6.67
CA ASN A 53 -3.95 6.63 5.45
C ASN A 53 -3.48 5.92 4.17
N SER A 54 -2.38 5.15 4.24
CA SER A 54 -1.87 4.40 3.09
C SER A 54 -2.86 3.32 2.61
N ILE A 55 -3.56 2.67 3.53
CA ILE A 55 -4.58 1.65 3.21
C ILE A 55 -5.85 2.31 2.68
N LYS A 56 -6.32 3.42 3.28
CA LYS A 56 -7.48 4.18 2.78
C LYS A 56 -7.29 4.63 1.34
N LEU A 57 -6.11 5.16 1.02
CA LEU A 57 -5.72 5.57 -0.33
C LEU A 57 -5.85 4.43 -1.33
N ALA A 58 -5.17 3.32 -1.04
CA ALA A 58 -5.15 2.15 -1.91
C ALA A 58 -6.55 1.55 -2.11
N LEU A 59 -7.33 1.44 -1.03
CA LEU A 59 -8.71 0.94 -1.07
C LEU A 59 -9.64 1.86 -1.88
N GLY A 60 -9.50 3.19 -1.72
CA GLY A 60 -10.27 4.16 -2.50
C GLY A 60 -9.99 4.05 -4.01
N THR A 61 -8.74 3.76 -4.39
CA THR A 61 -8.39 3.56 -5.79
C THR A 61 -8.92 2.24 -6.32
N LEU A 62 -8.79 1.14 -5.55
CA LEU A 62 -9.44 -0.13 -5.90
C LEU A 62 -10.94 0.03 -6.13
N GLN A 63 -11.61 0.83 -5.30
CA GLN A 63 -13.06 1.06 -5.46
C GLN A 63 -13.36 1.76 -6.79
N SER A 64 -12.52 2.71 -7.21
CA SER A 64 -12.66 3.33 -8.53
C SER A 64 -12.40 2.35 -9.67
N VAL A 65 -11.46 1.41 -9.49
CA VAL A 65 -11.14 0.37 -10.47
C VAL A 65 -12.30 -0.62 -10.60
N GLU A 66 -12.81 -1.13 -9.48
CA GLU A 66 -13.97 -2.02 -9.38
C GLU A 66 -15.20 -1.40 -10.05
N ASN A 67 -15.55 -0.16 -9.69
CA ASN A 67 -16.70 0.55 -10.30
C ASN A 67 -16.54 0.71 -11.82
N THR A 68 -15.32 0.95 -12.29
CA THR A 68 -15.05 1.08 -13.73
C THR A 68 -15.17 -0.27 -14.42
N ALA A 69 -14.66 -1.34 -13.81
CA ALA A 69 -14.78 -2.70 -14.33
C ALA A 69 -16.25 -3.14 -14.41
N TRP A 70 -17.06 -2.87 -13.38
CA TRP A 70 -18.51 -3.15 -13.37
C TRP A 70 -19.28 -2.41 -14.47
N THR A 71 -18.76 -1.29 -14.96
CA THR A 71 -19.35 -0.57 -16.08
C THR A 71 -18.87 -1.14 -17.42
N LEU A 72 -17.56 -1.36 -17.57
CA LEU A 72 -16.96 -1.79 -18.83
C LEU A 72 -17.29 -3.23 -19.20
N GLN A 73 -17.43 -4.15 -18.24
CA GLN A 73 -17.73 -5.56 -18.51
C GLN A 73 -19.09 -5.75 -19.21
N PRO A 74 -20.21 -5.19 -18.72
CA PRO A 74 -21.49 -5.20 -19.43
C PRO A 74 -21.43 -4.54 -20.80
N GLU A 75 -20.80 -3.36 -20.92
CA GLU A 75 -20.64 -2.71 -22.24
C GLU A 75 -19.88 -3.60 -23.24
N ASN A 76 -18.89 -4.37 -22.75
CA ASN A 76 -18.18 -5.32 -23.59
C ASN A 76 -19.09 -6.47 -24.05
N GLN A 77 -19.95 -6.97 -23.17
CA GLN A 77 -20.95 -7.99 -23.50
C GLN A 77 -21.94 -7.49 -24.55
N GLU A 78 -22.39 -6.23 -24.48
CA GLU A 78 -23.25 -5.63 -25.50
C GLU A 78 -22.61 -5.65 -26.89
N HIS A 79 -21.32 -5.31 -26.99
CA HIS A 79 -20.60 -5.41 -28.27
C HIS A 79 -20.51 -6.85 -28.77
N VAL A 80 -20.28 -7.82 -27.89
CA VAL A 80 -20.22 -9.24 -28.26
C VAL A 80 -21.59 -9.75 -28.73
N GLN A 81 -22.68 -9.37 -28.07
CA GLN A 81 -24.04 -9.73 -28.50
C GLN A 81 -24.38 -9.17 -29.88
N PHE A 82 -23.95 -7.94 -30.16
CA PHE A 82 -24.06 -7.38 -31.51
C PHE A 82 -23.29 -8.22 -32.54
N LEU A 83 -22.03 -8.59 -32.24
CA LEU A 83 -21.20 -9.39 -33.16
C LEU A 83 -21.78 -10.79 -33.38
N LYS A 84 -22.35 -11.43 -32.35
CA LYS A 84 -23.01 -12.74 -32.46
C LYS A 84 -24.25 -12.73 -33.34
N SER A 85 -24.99 -11.61 -33.34
CA SER A 85 -26.23 -11.41 -34.11
C SER A 85 -26.02 -10.74 -35.47
N ALA A 86 -24.79 -10.33 -35.81
CA ALA A 86 -24.50 -9.68 -37.07
C ALA A 86 -24.36 -10.71 -38.21
N GLU A 87 -25.34 -10.75 -39.10
CA GLU A 87 -25.30 -11.52 -40.34
C GLU A 87 -25.07 -10.60 -41.56
N LEU A 88 -24.12 -10.97 -42.42
CA LEU A 88 -23.90 -10.33 -43.73
C LEU A 88 -24.52 -11.20 -44.82
N VAL A 89 -25.82 -11.02 -45.03
CA VAL A 89 -26.62 -11.79 -46.00
C VAL A 89 -26.30 -11.36 -47.45
N ASP A 90 -25.99 -10.07 -47.66
CA ASP A 90 -25.64 -9.51 -48.96
C ASP A 90 -24.51 -8.46 -48.84
N THR A 91 -23.66 -8.39 -49.87
CA THR A 91 -22.55 -7.41 -50.03
C THR A 91 -23.02 -5.95 -50.14
N SER A 92 -24.33 -5.73 -50.32
CA SER A 92 -24.94 -4.40 -50.36
C SER A 92 -25.03 -3.72 -48.99
N ASN A 93 -24.89 -4.45 -47.88
CA ASN A 93 -24.99 -3.89 -46.53
C ASN A 93 -23.64 -3.42 -45.97
N LEU A 94 -22.99 -2.47 -46.67
CA LEU A 94 -21.72 -1.87 -46.27
C LEU A 94 -21.79 -1.20 -44.89
N ARG A 95 -22.96 -0.65 -44.53
CA ARG A 95 -23.20 -0.07 -43.20
C ARG A 95 -23.12 -1.12 -42.07
N ARG A 96 -23.54 -2.37 -42.31
CA ARG A 96 -23.38 -3.43 -41.31
C ARG A 96 -21.92 -3.84 -41.14
N LEU A 97 -21.13 -3.81 -42.21
CA LEU A 97 -19.69 -4.11 -42.17
C LEU A 97 -18.93 -3.05 -41.37
N THR A 98 -19.21 -1.77 -41.58
CA THR A 98 -18.61 -0.68 -40.78
C THR A 98 -19.02 -0.75 -39.31
N GLN A 99 -20.28 -1.10 -39.01
CA GLN A 99 -20.72 -1.38 -37.63
C GLN A 99 -19.93 -2.53 -37.00
N ILE A 100 -19.78 -3.67 -37.69
CA ILE A 100 -18.98 -4.80 -37.20
C ILE A 100 -17.55 -4.33 -36.86
N TYR A 101 -16.93 -3.55 -37.74
CA TYR A 101 -15.61 -2.97 -37.48
C TYR A 101 -15.59 -2.07 -36.23
N GLY A 102 -16.56 -1.17 -36.08
CA GLY A 102 -16.68 -0.28 -34.93
C GLY A 102 -16.83 -1.06 -33.62
N HIS A 103 -17.66 -2.10 -33.61
CA HIS A 103 -17.86 -2.98 -32.45
C HIS A 103 -16.57 -3.76 -32.10
N VAL A 104 -15.83 -4.27 -33.09
CA VAL A 104 -14.53 -4.93 -32.85
C VAL A 104 -13.48 -3.94 -32.29
N ALA A 105 -13.44 -2.72 -32.81
CA ALA A 105 -12.51 -1.70 -32.31
C ALA A 105 -12.83 -1.30 -30.85
N ALA A 106 -14.11 -1.08 -30.54
CA ALA A 106 -14.56 -0.79 -29.18
C ALA A 106 -14.29 -1.94 -28.21
N LEU A 107 -14.56 -3.18 -28.63
CA LEU A 107 -14.27 -4.40 -27.88
C LEU A 107 -12.77 -4.54 -27.54
N ASN A 108 -11.89 -4.31 -28.52
CA ASN A 108 -10.44 -4.40 -28.32
C ASN A 108 -9.91 -3.32 -27.37
N PHE A 109 -10.42 -2.10 -27.49
CA PHE A 109 -10.06 -1.03 -26.59
C PHE A 109 -10.47 -1.36 -25.15
N LYS A 110 -11.73 -1.75 -24.94
CA LYS A 110 -12.25 -2.11 -23.61
C LYS A 110 -11.51 -3.29 -23.01
N LYS A 111 -11.20 -4.32 -23.80
CA LYS A 111 -10.36 -5.45 -23.37
C LYS A 111 -9.02 -4.97 -22.80
N ASN A 112 -8.29 -4.14 -23.55
CA ASN A 112 -6.97 -3.64 -23.11
C ASN A 112 -7.09 -2.84 -21.80
N ILE A 113 -8.10 -1.97 -21.67
CA ILE A 113 -8.33 -1.25 -20.42
C ILE A 113 -8.62 -2.22 -19.27
N LEU A 114 -9.51 -3.21 -19.46
CA LEU A 114 -9.82 -4.20 -18.43
C LEU A 114 -8.58 -5.01 -18.01
N GLU A 115 -7.71 -5.37 -18.96
CA GLU A 115 -6.43 -6.06 -18.66
C GLU A 115 -5.52 -5.22 -17.78
N ARG A 116 -5.35 -3.94 -18.12
CA ARG A 116 -4.53 -3.00 -17.34
C ARG A 116 -5.11 -2.76 -15.96
N LEU A 117 -6.42 -2.55 -15.87
CA LEU A 117 -7.12 -2.37 -14.60
C LEU A 117 -7.02 -3.62 -13.72
N ALA A 118 -7.11 -4.83 -14.28
CA ALA A 118 -6.92 -6.07 -13.52
C ALA A 118 -5.48 -6.27 -13.06
N ALA A 119 -4.48 -5.81 -13.83
CA ALA A 119 -3.09 -5.78 -13.39
C ALA A 119 -2.87 -4.77 -12.25
N LEU A 120 -3.46 -3.57 -12.36
CA LEU A 120 -3.44 -2.55 -11.31
C LEU A 120 -4.14 -3.04 -10.04
N ASP A 121 -5.31 -3.66 -10.16
CA ASP A 121 -6.09 -4.21 -9.04
C ASP A 121 -5.26 -5.22 -8.24
N ARG A 122 -4.71 -6.24 -8.92
CA ARG A 122 -3.83 -7.24 -8.29
C ARG A 122 -2.62 -6.60 -7.60
N ALA A 123 -2.02 -5.61 -8.24
CA ALA A 123 -0.85 -4.92 -7.74
C ALA A 123 -1.16 -4.07 -6.49
N ILE A 124 -2.27 -3.34 -6.47
CA ILE A 124 -2.72 -2.55 -5.32
C ILE A 124 -3.19 -3.47 -4.19
N ASN A 125 -3.90 -4.57 -4.50
CA ASN A 125 -4.34 -5.53 -3.49
C ASN A 125 -3.14 -6.19 -2.78
N ALA A 126 -2.09 -6.55 -3.53
CA ALA A 126 -0.82 -7.01 -2.95
C ALA A 126 -0.15 -5.94 -2.06
N ASP A 127 -0.21 -4.67 -2.46
CA ASP A 127 0.31 -3.57 -1.64
C ASP A 127 -0.49 -3.40 -0.34
N ILE A 128 -1.83 -3.49 -0.40
CA ILE A 128 -2.71 -3.47 0.78
C ILE A 128 -2.37 -4.60 1.74
N LEU A 129 -2.17 -5.81 1.22
CA LEU A 129 -1.78 -6.97 2.03
C LEU A 129 -0.47 -6.70 2.79
N GLU A 130 0.55 -6.18 2.12
CA GLU A 130 1.84 -5.87 2.78
C GLU A 130 1.70 -4.72 3.79
N MET A 131 0.87 -3.71 3.51
CA MET A 131 0.56 -2.66 4.48
C MET A 131 -0.14 -3.24 5.73
N HIS A 132 -1.08 -4.16 5.52
CA HIS A 132 -1.81 -4.83 6.59
C HIS A 132 -0.90 -5.74 7.43
N LYS A 133 -0.01 -6.51 6.80
CA LYS A 133 1.04 -7.29 7.49
C LYS A 133 1.92 -6.39 8.36
N ALA A 134 2.45 -5.30 7.79
CA ALA A 134 3.28 -4.35 8.54
C ALA A 134 2.53 -3.73 9.72
N TRP A 135 1.24 -3.46 9.55
CA TRP A 135 0.37 -2.94 10.60
C TRP A 135 0.21 -3.93 11.76
N LEU A 136 -0.22 -5.16 11.47
CA LEU A 136 -0.52 -6.17 12.47
C LEU A 136 0.73 -6.67 13.20
N VAL A 137 1.85 -6.87 12.49
CA VAL A 137 3.11 -7.29 13.12
C VAL A 137 3.55 -6.25 14.15
N SER A 138 3.51 -4.97 13.81
CA SER A 138 3.93 -3.90 14.73
C SER A 138 2.95 -3.72 15.88
N LYS A 139 1.63 -3.80 15.63
CA LYS A 139 0.63 -3.80 16.70
C LYS A 139 0.91 -4.91 17.72
N LEU A 140 1.15 -6.13 17.23
CA LEU A 140 1.49 -7.27 18.07
C LEU A 140 2.82 -7.07 18.84
N GLN A 141 3.82 -6.47 18.21
CA GLN A 141 5.10 -6.16 18.86
C GLN A 141 4.96 -5.11 19.96
N ALA A 142 4.14 -4.08 19.74
CA ALA A 142 3.87 -3.05 20.75
C ALA A 142 3.29 -3.66 22.03
N ASP A 143 2.37 -4.63 21.91
CA ASP A 143 1.81 -5.35 23.06
C ASP A 143 2.79 -6.36 23.67
N ARG A 144 3.62 -6.99 22.83
CA ARG A 144 4.58 -8.03 23.23
C ARG A 144 5.77 -7.48 24.01
N ILE A 145 6.32 -6.34 23.63
CA ILE A 145 7.57 -5.80 24.20
C ILE A 145 7.49 -5.58 25.72
N PRO A 146 6.40 -4.97 26.28
CA PRO A 146 6.22 -4.88 27.72
C PRO A 146 6.13 -6.24 28.41
N LEU A 147 5.39 -7.19 27.81
CA LEU A 147 5.26 -8.55 28.34
C LEU A 147 6.60 -9.28 28.37
N GLU A 148 7.43 -9.11 27.34
CA GLU A 148 8.77 -9.67 27.25
C GLU A 148 9.69 -9.09 28.33
N ALA A 149 9.67 -7.77 28.54
CA ALA A 149 10.46 -7.11 29.57
C ALA A 149 10.07 -7.59 30.98
N ASP A 150 8.77 -7.66 31.27
CA ASP A 150 8.24 -8.17 32.53
C ASP A 150 8.58 -9.64 32.75
N ALA A 151 8.40 -10.49 31.74
CA ALA A 151 8.74 -11.90 31.81
C ALA A 151 10.23 -12.12 32.07
N ASN A 152 11.11 -11.44 31.32
CA ASN A 152 12.54 -11.55 31.53
C ASN A 152 12.97 -11.04 32.91
N LEU A 153 12.29 -10.04 33.46
CA LEU A 153 12.53 -9.57 34.82
C LEU A 153 12.10 -10.63 35.86
N VAL A 154 10.89 -11.18 35.73
CA VAL A 154 10.38 -12.26 36.59
C VAL A 154 11.30 -13.46 36.57
N ILE A 155 11.65 -13.96 35.38
CA ILE A 155 12.56 -15.10 35.19
C ILE A 155 13.93 -14.76 35.78
N GLY A 156 14.45 -13.58 35.49
CA GLY A 156 15.77 -13.13 35.96
C GLY A 156 15.88 -13.10 37.48
N ILE A 157 14.87 -12.56 38.17
CA ILE A 157 14.82 -12.52 39.64
C ILE A 157 14.56 -13.90 40.22
N ASN A 158 13.66 -14.71 39.61
CA ASN A 158 13.43 -16.08 40.04
C ASN A 158 14.72 -16.91 40.06
N THR A 159 15.49 -16.87 38.97
CA THR A 159 16.77 -17.57 38.87
C THR A 159 17.75 -17.08 39.94
N LEU A 160 17.87 -15.76 40.12
CA LEU A 160 18.73 -15.18 41.15
C LEU A 160 18.38 -15.71 42.55
N LEU A 161 17.12 -15.61 42.95
CA LEU A 161 16.68 -16.03 44.28
C LEU A 161 16.85 -17.55 44.49
N SER A 162 16.66 -18.34 43.44
CA SER A 162 16.86 -19.79 43.49
C SER A 162 18.33 -20.18 43.68
N GLU A 163 19.26 -19.35 43.23
CA GLU A 163 20.70 -19.57 43.38
C GLU A 163 21.22 -19.08 44.75
N THR A 164 20.66 -17.98 45.27
CA THR A 164 21.20 -17.29 46.46
C THR A 164 20.51 -17.61 47.77
N ARG A 165 19.28 -18.14 47.73
CA ARG A 165 18.46 -18.37 48.94
C ARG A 165 18.08 -19.84 49.10
N PRO A 166 17.93 -20.31 50.35
CA PRO A 166 17.48 -21.67 50.60
C PRO A 166 16.05 -21.85 50.08
N SER A 167 15.82 -22.94 49.35
CA SER A 167 14.47 -23.45 49.07
C SER A 167 14.11 -24.52 50.10
N TYR A 168 12.91 -24.44 50.65
CA TYR A 168 12.35 -25.50 51.49
C TYR A 168 11.46 -26.35 50.60
N GLY A 169 11.44 -27.68 50.75
CA GLY A 169 10.88 -28.63 49.77
C GLY A 169 9.42 -28.42 49.30
N TRP A 170 8.67 -27.51 49.92
CA TRP A 170 7.30 -27.13 49.56
C TRP A 170 7.14 -25.68 49.08
N GLN A 171 8.23 -24.88 49.11
CA GLN A 171 8.21 -23.46 48.79
C GLN A 171 9.51 -23.04 48.08
N PRO A 172 9.46 -22.74 46.76
CA PRO A 172 10.57 -22.16 46.03
C PRO A 172 11.00 -20.83 46.67
N ALA A 173 12.30 -20.51 46.62
CA ALA A 173 12.85 -19.29 47.22
C ALA A 173 12.23 -17.99 46.67
N SER A 174 11.72 -18.03 45.44
CA SER A 174 11.03 -16.94 44.74
C SER A 174 9.50 -16.97 44.88
N GLY A 175 8.94 -18.03 45.47
CA GLY A 175 7.50 -18.30 45.45
C GLY A 175 6.93 -18.69 44.09
N ILE A 176 7.79 -18.95 43.09
CA ILE A 176 7.41 -19.36 41.73
C ILE A 176 8.04 -20.73 41.43
N SER A 177 7.24 -21.64 40.86
CA SER A 177 7.69 -22.97 40.44
C SER A 177 8.44 -22.95 39.10
N ASN A 178 9.27 -23.96 38.85
CA ASN A 178 9.96 -24.10 37.56
C ASN A 178 8.98 -24.36 36.41
N GLU A 179 7.87 -25.05 36.69
CA GLU A 179 6.79 -25.32 35.74
C GLU A 179 6.12 -24.02 35.27
N GLU A 180 5.89 -23.06 36.18
CA GLU A 180 5.34 -21.75 35.83
C GLU A 180 6.29 -20.94 34.94
N ILE A 181 7.59 -20.96 35.25
CA ILE A 181 8.63 -20.32 34.42
C ILE A 181 8.70 -20.96 33.03
N GLN A 182 8.66 -22.29 32.97
CA GLN A 182 8.64 -23.02 31.70
C GLN A 182 7.37 -22.70 30.90
N GLY A 183 6.22 -22.53 31.57
CA GLY A 183 4.97 -22.09 30.95
C GLY A 183 5.11 -20.75 30.23
N VAL A 184 5.74 -19.75 30.87
CA VAL A 184 6.05 -18.45 30.24
C VAL A 184 6.90 -18.62 28.98
N ALA A 185 7.97 -19.42 29.06
CA ALA A 185 8.88 -19.66 27.93
C ALA A 185 8.17 -20.35 26.75
N VAL A 186 7.30 -21.33 27.03
CA VAL A 186 6.49 -22.02 26.01
C VAL A 186 5.56 -21.04 25.28
N LEU A 187 4.89 -20.13 26.00
CA LEU A 187 4.00 -19.15 25.38
C LEU A 187 4.76 -18.21 24.44
N PHE A 188 5.93 -17.70 24.83
CA PHE A 188 6.75 -16.88 23.92
C PHE A 188 7.24 -17.65 22.71
N SER A 189 7.63 -18.92 22.88
CA SER A 189 8.05 -19.77 21.76
C SER A 189 6.90 -20.00 20.76
N GLN A 190 5.69 -20.27 21.25
CA GLN A 190 4.51 -20.44 20.41
C GLN A 190 4.11 -19.15 19.72
N GLN A 191 4.11 -18.03 20.46
CA GLN A 191 3.83 -16.71 19.90
C GLN A 191 4.83 -16.33 18.80
N PHE A 192 6.12 -16.58 19.00
CA PHE A 192 7.15 -16.33 17.99
C PHE A 192 6.89 -17.11 16.70
N LYS A 193 6.48 -18.39 16.80
CA LYS A 193 6.10 -19.20 15.63
C LYS A 193 4.91 -18.59 14.87
N GLU A 194 3.87 -18.14 15.57
CA GLU A 194 2.72 -17.51 14.92
C GLU A 194 3.07 -16.15 14.29
N VAL A 195 3.93 -15.34 14.93
CA VAL A 195 4.45 -14.08 14.34
C VAL A 195 5.17 -14.37 13.01
N HIS A 196 5.96 -15.43 12.96
CA HIS A 196 6.60 -15.85 11.71
C HIS A 196 5.59 -16.34 10.67
N ALA A 197 4.56 -17.06 11.10
CA ALA A 197 3.49 -17.52 10.23
C ALA A 197 2.71 -16.37 9.58
N MET A 198 2.64 -15.18 10.19
CA MET A 198 1.98 -14.00 9.58
C MET A 198 2.60 -13.55 8.25
N ARG A 199 3.82 -13.98 7.91
CA ARG A 199 4.48 -13.63 6.64
C ARG A 199 3.99 -14.45 5.46
N SER A 200 3.51 -15.67 5.69
CA SER A 200 3.19 -16.66 4.66
C SER A 200 1.87 -16.45 3.91
N PRO A 201 0.77 -16.01 4.56
CA PRO A 201 -0.51 -15.81 3.87
C PRO A 201 -0.42 -14.85 2.68
N GLN A 202 -1.23 -15.14 1.66
CA GLN A 202 -1.35 -14.37 0.43
C GLN A 202 -2.62 -13.52 0.40
N ASP A 203 -3.39 -13.52 1.48
CA ASP A 203 -4.67 -12.82 1.63
C ASP A 203 -4.79 -12.20 3.04
N VAL A 204 -5.69 -11.22 3.17
CA VAL A 204 -5.88 -10.42 4.39
C VAL A 204 -6.45 -11.26 5.55
N GLU A 205 -7.34 -12.19 5.26
CA GLU A 205 -7.99 -13.05 6.26
C GLU A 205 -6.97 -13.97 6.95
N GLY A 206 -6.10 -14.61 6.16
CA GLY A 206 -5.06 -15.49 6.65
C GLY A 206 -4.04 -14.76 7.52
N VAL A 207 -3.68 -13.52 7.17
CA VAL A 207 -2.81 -12.68 8.03
C VAL A 207 -3.53 -12.32 9.32
N THR A 208 -4.82 -11.95 9.25
CA THR A 208 -5.63 -11.59 10.43
C THR A 208 -5.78 -12.78 11.37
N ALA A 209 -6.09 -13.97 10.86
CA ALA A 209 -6.20 -15.19 11.65
C ALA A 209 -4.86 -15.56 12.32
N ALA A 210 -3.73 -15.40 11.62
CA ALA A 210 -2.41 -15.60 12.22
C ALA A 210 -2.10 -14.58 13.33
N TYR A 211 -2.48 -13.32 13.13
CA TYR A 211 -2.38 -12.29 14.17
C TYR A 211 -3.22 -12.64 15.39
N GLU A 212 -4.47 -13.08 15.23
CA GLU A 212 -5.35 -13.43 16.35
C GLU A 212 -4.80 -14.60 17.17
N ARG A 213 -4.28 -15.64 16.49
CA ARG A 213 -3.58 -16.74 17.18
C ARG A 213 -2.38 -16.24 17.96
N ALA A 214 -1.52 -15.41 17.34
CA ALA A 214 -0.37 -14.84 18.02
C ALA A 214 -0.77 -13.96 19.21
N ASN A 215 -1.82 -13.15 19.06
CA ASN A 215 -2.33 -12.25 20.09
C ASN A 215 -2.96 -13.02 21.27
N SER A 216 -3.55 -14.19 21.04
CA SER A 216 -4.06 -15.03 22.12
C SER A 216 -2.98 -15.42 23.14
N TYR A 217 -1.72 -15.54 22.70
CA TYR A 217 -0.59 -15.79 23.59
C TYR A 217 -0.19 -14.53 24.38
N ASN A 218 -0.27 -13.34 23.78
CA ASN A 218 -0.11 -12.08 24.51
C ASN A 218 -1.15 -11.95 25.61
N GLN A 219 -2.41 -12.27 25.31
CA GLN A 219 -3.50 -12.23 26.30
C GLN A 219 -3.22 -13.19 27.46
N LYS A 220 -2.81 -14.44 27.19
CA LYS A 220 -2.42 -15.40 28.24
C LYS A 220 -1.27 -14.88 29.11
N LEU A 221 -0.24 -14.30 28.50
CA LEU A 221 0.89 -13.70 29.22
C LEU A 221 0.44 -12.50 30.06
N GLN A 222 -0.46 -11.68 29.54
CA GLN A 222 -1.01 -10.51 30.24
C GLN A 222 -1.77 -10.88 31.52
N TYR A 223 -2.40 -12.05 31.57
CA TYR A 223 -3.03 -12.56 32.80
C TYR A 223 -2.03 -13.24 33.75
N MET A 224 -1.06 -13.99 33.22
CA MET A 224 -0.14 -14.78 34.04
C MET A 224 0.96 -13.94 34.69
N LEU A 225 1.55 -12.98 33.97
CA LEU A 225 2.70 -12.20 34.46
C LEU A 225 2.37 -11.35 35.70
N PRO A 226 1.21 -10.66 35.82
CA PRO A 226 0.87 -9.93 37.04
C PRO A 226 0.87 -10.81 38.29
N VAL A 227 0.31 -12.03 38.22
CA VAL A 227 0.28 -12.98 39.34
C VAL A 227 1.69 -13.37 39.78
N LEU A 228 2.57 -13.64 38.82
CA LEU A 228 3.98 -13.97 39.10
C LEU A 228 4.73 -12.77 39.71
N LYS A 229 4.50 -11.56 39.19
CA LYS A 229 5.07 -10.32 39.72
C LYS A 229 4.61 -10.07 41.16
N GLU A 230 3.34 -10.28 41.49
CA GLU A 230 2.79 -10.13 42.83
C GLU A 230 3.42 -11.11 43.83
N ARG A 231 3.59 -12.38 43.44
CA ARG A 231 4.26 -13.38 44.30
C ARG A 231 5.72 -13.02 44.58
N LEU A 232 6.47 -12.62 43.54
CA LEU A 232 7.84 -12.12 43.71
C LEU A 232 7.88 -10.87 44.58
N HIS A 233 6.93 -9.95 44.38
CA HIS A 233 6.84 -8.74 45.19
C HIS A 233 6.64 -9.07 46.68
N ALA A 234 5.72 -9.98 47.00
CA ALA A 234 5.46 -10.42 48.37
C ALA A 234 6.70 -11.05 49.02
N VAL A 235 7.43 -11.90 48.28
CA VAL A 235 8.70 -12.47 48.75
C VAL A 235 9.72 -11.36 49.03
N LEU A 236 9.89 -10.41 48.12
CA LEU A 236 10.85 -9.30 48.28
C LEU A 236 10.46 -8.30 49.38
N GLN A 237 9.17 -8.13 49.68
CA GLN A 237 8.72 -7.36 50.84
C GLN A 237 9.06 -8.07 52.15
N SER A 238 8.87 -9.40 52.22
CA SER A 238 9.19 -10.19 53.41
C SER A 238 10.70 -10.36 53.63
N GLN A 239 11.46 -10.46 52.54
CA GLN A 239 12.89 -10.69 52.52
C GLN A 239 13.54 -9.82 51.43
N PRO A 240 13.89 -8.57 51.75
CA PRO A 240 14.53 -7.65 50.82
C PRO A 240 15.81 -8.19 50.19
N LEU A 241 16.17 -7.71 49.01
CA LEU A 241 17.41 -8.10 48.33
C LEU A 241 18.63 -7.69 49.15
N SER A 242 19.61 -8.58 49.27
CA SER A 242 20.94 -8.23 49.77
C SER A 242 21.65 -7.28 48.80
N LYS A 243 22.75 -6.66 49.22
CA LYS A 243 23.53 -5.76 48.35
C LYS A 243 24.07 -6.47 47.09
N GLU A 244 24.47 -7.73 47.22
CA GLU A 244 24.99 -8.55 46.12
C GLU A 244 23.87 -9.02 45.18
N GLU A 245 22.72 -9.41 45.75
CA GLU A 245 21.53 -9.76 44.98
C GLU A 245 21.01 -8.55 44.20
N ALA A 246 20.96 -7.36 44.83
CA ALA A 246 20.54 -6.12 44.18
C ALA A 246 21.49 -5.72 43.02
N ALA A 247 22.80 -5.91 43.18
CA ALA A 247 23.76 -5.69 42.11
C ALA A 247 23.55 -6.65 40.94
N THR A 248 23.29 -7.92 41.22
CA THR A 248 23.03 -8.94 40.19
C THR A 248 21.70 -8.70 39.47
N ALA A 249 20.64 -8.34 40.21
CA ALA A 249 19.36 -7.93 39.65
C ALA A 249 19.50 -6.70 38.74
N SER A 250 20.32 -5.72 39.15
CA SER A 250 20.65 -4.55 38.33
C SER A 250 21.28 -4.94 37.01
N LYS A 251 22.25 -5.86 37.03
CA LYS A 251 22.91 -6.39 35.83
C LYS A 251 21.96 -7.17 34.92
N LYS A 252 21.02 -7.95 35.49
CA LYS A 252 19.99 -8.65 34.69
C LYS A 252 19.05 -7.64 34.01
N MET A 253 18.59 -6.61 34.71
CA MET A 253 17.78 -5.53 34.12
C MET A 253 18.53 -4.78 33.01
N GLU A 254 19.83 -4.55 33.19
CA GLU A 254 20.69 -3.96 32.15
C GLU A 254 20.74 -4.84 30.89
N GLY A 255 20.87 -6.17 31.05
CA GLY A 255 20.80 -7.11 29.93
C GLY A 255 19.47 -7.08 29.18
N ILE A 256 18.34 -7.00 29.89
CA ILE A 256 17.00 -6.86 29.28
C ILE A 256 16.92 -5.57 28.45
N ALA A 257 17.40 -4.46 29.01
CA ALA A 257 17.44 -3.18 28.32
C ALA A 257 18.40 -3.15 27.13
N GLY A 258 19.48 -3.95 27.16
CA GLY A 258 20.51 -4.03 26.12
C GLY A 258 19.98 -4.45 24.74
N THR A 259 18.92 -5.25 24.70
CA THR A 259 18.21 -5.66 23.45
C THR A 259 17.69 -4.47 22.63
N GLY A 260 17.46 -3.32 23.27
CA GLY A 260 17.02 -2.10 22.59
C GLY A 260 18.09 -1.46 21.69
N LEU A 261 19.38 -1.72 21.91
CA LEU A 261 20.45 -1.14 21.08
C LEU A 261 20.40 -1.72 19.66
N GLU A 262 20.39 -3.04 19.54
CA GLU A 262 20.30 -3.75 18.25
C GLU A 262 19.03 -3.35 17.48
N GLN A 263 17.89 -3.31 18.18
CA GLN A 263 16.61 -2.88 17.60
C GLN A 263 16.65 -1.41 17.14
N GLY A 264 17.36 -0.55 17.87
CA GLY A 264 17.58 0.84 17.48
C GLY A 264 18.44 1.00 16.24
N GLU A 265 19.50 0.21 16.10
CA GLU A 265 20.36 0.19 14.92
C GLU A 265 19.60 -0.35 13.69
N GLU A 266 18.82 -1.42 13.86
CA GLU A 266 17.95 -1.96 12.81
C GLU A 266 16.92 -0.92 12.35
N LEU A 267 16.27 -0.22 13.28
CA LEU A 267 15.31 0.83 12.94
C LEU A 267 15.99 1.96 12.18
N PHE A 268 17.15 2.44 12.64
CA PHE A 268 17.87 3.52 12.00
C PHE A 268 18.24 3.16 10.55
N LYS A 269 18.81 1.96 10.34
CA LYS A 269 19.12 1.44 9.00
C LYS A 269 17.87 1.33 8.13
N PHE A 270 16.77 0.81 8.68
CA PHE A 270 15.50 0.71 7.97
C PHE A 270 14.96 2.09 7.53
N CYS A 271 15.02 3.10 8.41
CA CYS A 271 14.65 4.47 8.06
C CYS A 271 15.56 5.06 6.97
N GLN A 272 16.86 4.77 7.00
CA GLN A 272 17.80 5.22 5.96
C GLN A 272 17.43 4.64 4.60
N THR A 273 17.16 3.33 4.55
CA THR A 273 16.75 2.65 3.31
C THR A 273 15.47 3.25 2.75
N VAL A 274 14.41 3.37 3.56
CA VAL A 274 13.13 3.90 3.07
C VAL A 274 13.25 5.37 2.64
N TYR A 275 14.04 6.18 3.36
CA TYR A 275 14.28 7.57 2.96
C TYR A 275 15.03 7.67 1.62
N ALA A 276 16.02 6.78 1.40
CA ALA A 276 16.73 6.69 0.12
C ALA A 276 15.80 6.24 -1.02
N ASP A 277 14.97 5.22 -0.79
CA ASP A 277 14.04 4.68 -1.78
C ASP A 277 13.02 5.71 -2.27
N ILE A 278 12.69 6.71 -1.45
CA ILE A 278 11.77 7.82 -1.78
C ILE A 278 12.49 8.99 -2.46
N GLY A 279 13.82 8.91 -2.61
CA GLY A 279 14.64 9.92 -3.28
C GLY A 279 15.29 10.95 -2.35
N GLY A 280 15.26 10.69 -1.05
CA GLY A 280 16.03 11.43 -0.07
C GLY A 280 17.51 11.04 -0.10
N LYS A 281 18.35 11.88 0.50
CA LYS A 281 19.80 11.63 0.63
C LYS A 281 20.15 11.42 2.10
N PRO A 282 20.28 10.16 2.57
CA PRO A 282 20.58 9.87 3.97
C PRO A 282 21.89 10.52 4.47
N GLU A 283 22.85 10.74 3.57
CA GLU A 283 24.15 11.34 3.86
C GLU A 283 24.02 12.80 4.34
N GLU A 284 23.09 13.55 3.74
CA GLU A 284 22.83 14.95 4.11
C GLU A 284 22.23 15.04 5.53
N VAL A 285 21.45 14.02 5.94
CA VAL A 285 20.87 13.95 7.28
C VAL A 285 21.92 13.52 8.32
N ALA A 286 22.85 12.64 7.96
CA ALA A 286 23.93 12.21 8.84
C ALA A 286 24.88 13.38 9.21
N LEU A 287 25.06 14.35 8.30
CA LEU A 287 25.88 15.55 8.51
C LEU A 287 25.20 16.59 9.43
N ASP A 288 23.87 16.73 9.36
CA ASP A 288 23.09 17.69 10.17
C ASP A 288 22.91 17.25 11.64
N VAL A 289 23.05 15.96 11.94
CA VAL A 289 22.76 15.38 13.25
C VAL A 289 23.94 15.50 14.24
N GLY A 290 25.07 16.07 13.80
CA GLY A 290 26.25 16.37 14.63
C GLY A 290 26.09 17.48 15.68
N VAL A 291 24.93 18.13 15.81
CA VAL A 291 24.71 19.23 16.78
C VAL A 291 23.45 18.99 17.62
N GLY A 292 23.56 18.11 18.60
CA GLY A 292 22.49 17.62 19.49
C GLY A 292 21.77 18.63 20.39
N LYS A 293 21.89 19.95 20.15
CA LYS A 293 21.10 21.00 20.83
C LYS A 293 20.28 21.89 19.88
N ALA A 294 20.62 21.94 18.59
CA ALA A 294 19.89 22.76 17.62
C ALA A 294 18.62 22.08 17.10
N LEU A 295 18.60 20.75 17.09
CA LEU A 295 17.57 19.94 16.45
C LEU A 295 16.19 20.00 17.13
N LEU A 296 16.16 20.09 18.47
CA LEU A 296 14.92 20.30 19.22
C LEU A 296 14.34 21.72 19.04
N ASN A 297 15.18 22.71 18.75
CA ASN A 297 14.72 24.08 18.47
C ASN A 297 14.22 24.24 17.02
N ILE A 298 14.73 23.47 16.07
CA ILE A 298 14.30 23.53 14.66
C ILE A 298 12.97 22.78 14.46
N LEU A 299 12.76 21.63 15.13
CA LEU A 299 11.47 20.93 15.13
C LEU A 299 10.34 21.77 15.77
N GLY A 300 10.67 22.71 16.66
CA GLY A 300 9.73 23.67 17.23
C GLY A 300 9.50 24.95 16.41
N SER A 301 10.27 25.22 15.34
CA SER A 301 10.29 26.54 14.68
C SER A 301 10.19 26.56 13.16
N LYS A 302 9.68 25.50 12.50
CA LYS A 302 9.37 25.56 11.06
C LYS A 302 7.98 25.04 10.70
N THR A 303 6.96 25.69 11.25
CA THR A 303 5.69 25.94 10.53
C THR A 303 5.77 27.31 9.86
N LYS A 304 6.59 27.46 8.83
CA LYS A 304 6.45 28.54 7.85
C LYS A 304 6.88 28.04 6.48
N SER A 305 5.87 27.92 5.63
CA SER A 305 5.92 27.79 4.18
C SER A 305 7.07 28.60 3.55
N SER A 306 7.95 27.94 2.81
CA SER A 306 8.71 28.60 1.76
C SER A 306 8.22 28.05 0.43
N ILE A 307 7.35 28.84 -0.20
CA ILE A 307 6.89 28.68 -1.59
C ILE A 307 7.99 29.26 -2.46
N ASP A 308 9.17 28.63 -2.50
CA ASP A 308 10.25 29.06 -3.39
C ASP A 308 11.31 27.97 -3.55
N ASP A 309 10.88 26.81 -4.08
CA ASP A 309 11.77 25.99 -4.90
C ASP A 309 11.17 25.95 -6.29
N GLN A 310 11.62 26.90 -7.10
CA GLN A 310 11.37 26.96 -8.52
C GLN A 310 11.66 25.61 -9.15
N VAL A 311 10.73 25.19 -10.01
CA VAL A 311 10.79 24.05 -10.91
C VAL A 311 12.05 24.18 -11.79
N LYS A 312 13.20 23.74 -11.30
CA LYS A 312 14.28 23.30 -12.19
C LYS A 312 13.83 21.97 -12.74
N ALA A 313 13.60 21.91 -14.05
CA ALA A 313 13.39 20.68 -14.77
C ALA A 313 14.56 19.73 -14.44
N VAL A 314 14.31 18.79 -13.53
CA VAL A 314 15.25 17.73 -13.24
C VAL A 314 15.37 16.94 -14.53
N GLN A 315 16.55 16.94 -15.14
CA GLN A 315 16.87 15.98 -16.21
C GLN A 315 16.80 14.60 -15.56
N CYS A 316 15.68 13.92 -15.77
CA CYS A 316 15.43 12.60 -15.21
C CYS A 316 16.12 11.55 -16.08
N PRO A 317 17.03 10.73 -15.52
CA PRO A 317 17.51 9.54 -16.19
C PRO A 317 16.33 8.61 -16.51
N GLU A 318 16.34 7.98 -17.68
CA GLU A 318 15.34 6.97 -18.01
C GLU A 318 15.36 5.85 -16.96
N GLY A 319 14.20 5.55 -16.37
CA GLY A 319 14.04 4.49 -15.37
C GLY A 319 14.13 4.92 -13.90
N ASP A 320 14.35 6.20 -13.58
CA ASP A 320 14.32 6.67 -12.19
C ASP A 320 12.87 6.79 -11.67
N ILE A 321 12.48 5.84 -10.80
CA ILE A 321 11.17 5.75 -10.15
C ILE A 321 10.85 7.03 -9.35
N VAL A 322 11.84 7.66 -8.72
CA VAL A 322 11.64 8.88 -7.92
C VAL A 322 11.23 10.04 -8.80
N CYS A 323 12.00 10.26 -9.86
CA CYS A 323 11.70 11.25 -10.89
C CYS A 323 10.31 11.03 -11.48
N TYR A 324 9.99 9.76 -11.77
CA TYR A 324 8.71 9.36 -12.33
C TYR A 324 7.52 9.64 -11.40
N VAL A 325 7.63 9.31 -10.11
CA VAL A 325 6.61 9.64 -9.11
C VAL A 325 6.47 11.15 -8.95
N ARG A 326 7.58 11.89 -8.87
CA ARG A 326 7.57 13.37 -8.70
C ARG A 326 6.94 14.11 -9.88
N LYS A 327 6.94 13.53 -11.08
CA LYS A 327 6.24 14.07 -12.26
C LYS A 327 4.73 14.21 -12.03
N TYR A 328 4.11 13.23 -11.35
CA TYR A 328 2.65 13.18 -11.17
C TYR A 328 2.17 13.51 -9.76
N PHE A 329 3.04 13.36 -8.77
CA PHE A 329 2.74 13.52 -7.35
C PHE A 329 3.69 14.53 -6.69
N ALA A 330 3.85 15.72 -7.26
CA ALA A 330 4.86 16.69 -6.80
C ALA A 330 4.75 17.04 -5.30
N THR A 331 3.58 17.47 -4.83
CA THR A 331 3.35 17.77 -3.41
C THR A 331 3.33 16.50 -2.56
N PRO A 332 2.55 15.44 -2.88
CA PRO A 332 2.55 14.22 -2.08
C PRO A 332 3.92 13.54 -1.94
N ALA A 333 4.78 13.59 -2.97
CA ALA A 333 6.13 13.03 -2.91
C ALA A 333 7.05 13.86 -2.01
N ARG A 334 6.95 15.21 -2.06
CA ARG A 334 7.68 16.10 -1.14
C ARG A 334 7.25 15.89 0.31
N ASP A 335 5.95 15.74 0.55
CA ASP A 335 5.42 15.46 1.89
C ASP A 335 5.92 14.10 2.40
N LEU A 336 5.94 13.07 1.55
CA LEU A 336 6.51 11.77 1.90
C LEU A 336 8.00 11.85 2.25
N GLU A 337 8.79 12.56 1.44
CA GLU A 337 10.22 12.78 1.68
C GLU A 337 10.45 13.53 2.99
N TYR A 338 9.66 14.58 3.26
CA TYR A 338 9.73 15.34 4.50
C TYR A 338 9.42 14.47 5.73
N VAL A 339 8.29 13.75 5.72
CA VAL A 339 7.87 12.91 6.85
C VAL A 339 8.87 11.76 7.08
N THR A 340 9.41 11.16 6.02
CA THR A 340 10.43 10.10 6.17
C THR A 340 11.76 10.64 6.68
N LYS A 341 12.17 11.86 6.30
CA LYS A 341 13.30 12.56 6.93
C LYS A 341 13.09 12.77 8.42
N GLU A 342 11.89 13.18 8.84
CA GLU A 342 11.57 13.34 10.27
C GLU A 342 11.69 12.01 11.04
N TYR A 343 11.21 10.90 10.47
CA TYR A 343 11.38 9.58 11.08
C TYR A 343 12.84 9.11 11.12
N LEU A 344 13.64 9.42 10.09
CA LEU A 344 15.07 9.13 10.10
C LEU A 344 15.77 9.87 11.25
N VAL A 345 15.53 11.18 11.37
CA VAL A 345 16.05 12.00 12.47
C VAL A 345 15.58 11.45 13.83
N ARG A 346 14.29 11.14 13.98
CA ARG A 346 13.72 10.59 15.21
C ARG A 346 14.34 9.24 15.56
N SER A 347 14.57 8.36 14.58
CA SER A 347 15.21 7.06 14.80
C SER A 347 16.64 7.20 15.31
N HIS A 348 17.40 8.21 14.85
CA HIS A 348 18.71 8.51 15.40
C HIS A 348 18.63 9.01 16.86
N VAL A 349 17.70 9.91 17.16
CA VAL A 349 17.48 10.39 18.55
C VAL A 349 17.14 9.24 19.49
N ILE A 350 16.31 8.31 19.02
CA ILE A 350 15.96 7.08 19.76
C ILE A 350 17.20 6.21 19.97
N LEU A 351 17.99 5.96 18.92
CA LEU A 351 19.24 5.20 19.01
C LEU A 351 20.21 5.81 20.04
N GLU A 352 20.45 7.12 20.00
CA GLU A 352 21.30 7.79 20.98
C GLU A 352 20.74 7.72 22.41
N SER A 353 19.40 7.73 22.56
CA SER A 353 18.75 7.54 23.85
C SER A 353 18.91 6.11 24.39
N THR A 354 19.08 5.13 23.50
CA THR A 354 19.34 3.73 23.91
C THR A 354 20.77 3.52 24.39
N LYS A 355 21.75 4.22 23.82
CA LYS A 355 23.17 4.17 24.22
C LYS A 355 23.44 4.78 25.61
N LYS A 356 22.58 5.68 26.08
CA LYS A 356 22.77 6.34 27.38
C LYS A 356 22.74 5.32 28.54
N PRO A 357 23.81 5.25 29.36
CA PRO A 357 23.87 4.33 30.50
C PRO A 357 22.84 4.73 31.56
N LYS A 358 22.25 3.74 32.22
CA LYS A 358 21.23 3.91 33.27
C LYS A 358 21.58 2.99 34.43
N LYS A 359 21.37 3.47 35.65
CA LYS A 359 21.38 2.61 36.84
C LYS A 359 20.00 1.99 37.00
N TYR A 360 19.94 0.66 37.01
CA TYR A 360 18.69 -0.08 37.19
C TYR A 360 18.52 -0.51 38.65
N LYS A 361 17.32 -0.35 39.18
CA LYS A 361 16.95 -0.78 40.53
C LYS A 361 15.45 -1.07 40.57
N LEU A 362 15.06 -1.99 41.46
CA LEU A 362 13.65 -2.21 41.77
C LEU A 362 13.19 -1.06 42.66
N ASP A 363 12.55 -0.05 42.07
CA ASP A 363 12.24 1.22 42.74
C ASP A 363 10.76 1.62 42.67
N LYS A 364 9.91 0.75 42.14
CA LYS A 364 8.47 0.97 42.06
C LYS A 364 7.79 0.36 43.29
N ASP A 365 6.64 0.93 43.66
CA ASP A 365 5.80 0.42 44.74
C ASP A 365 5.29 -1.01 44.46
N VAL A 366 5.13 -1.35 43.18
CA VAL A 366 4.89 -2.71 42.67
C VAL A 366 6.20 -3.27 42.12
N PHE A 367 6.33 -4.59 41.97
CA PHE A 367 7.51 -5.20 41.33
C PHE A 367 7.81 -4.61 39.94
N GLY A 368 8.94 -3.91 39.82
CA GLY A 368 9.39 -3.31 38.57
C GLY A 368 10.49 -2.26 38.76
N SER A 369 10.97 -1.71 37.64
CA SER A 369 11.98 -0.66 37.62
C SER A 369 11.58 0.49 36.69
N SER A 370 11.53 1.70 37.23
CA SER A 370 11.21 2.91 36.47
C SER A 370 12.21 3.18 35.33
N ALA A 371 13.46 2.73 35.48
CA ALA A 371 14.48 2.86 34.45
C ALA A 371 14.30 1.84 33.32
N LEU A 372 13.87 0.61 33.66
CA LEU A 372 13.59 -0.44 32.69
C LEU A 372 12.32 -0.14 31.89
N ASP A 373 11.28 0.37 32.54
CA ASP A 373 10.05 0.79 31.88
C ASP A 373 10.33 1.84 30.81
N LYS A 374 11.11 2.87 31.14
CA LYS A 374 11.53 3.90 30.15
C LYS A 374 12.26 3.30 28.95
N LYS A 375 13.07 2.27 29.13
CA LYS A 375 13.76 1.58 28.01
C LYS A 375 12.80 0.70 27.22
N THR A 376 11.82 0.12 27.89
CA THR A 376 10.75 -0.68 27.28
C THR A 376 9.83 0.19 26.43
N ASP A 377 9.45 1.37 26.93
CA ASP A 377 8.67 2.37 26.18
C ASP A 377 9.40 2.83 24.91
N ILE A 378 10.71 3.04 25.00
CA ILE A 378 11.54 3.37 23.83
C ILE A 378 11.50 2.22 22.80
N ARG A 379 11.54 0.95 23.22
CA ARG A 379 11.41 -0.20 22.32
C ARG A 379 10.02 -0.26 21.66
N VAL A 380 8.95 0.06 22.40
CA VAL A 380 7.59 0.17 21.83
C VAL A 380 7.52 1.32 20.80
N GLU A 381 8.14 2.45 21.09
CA GLU A 381 8.24 3.58 20.16
C GLU A 381 9.00 3.17 18.88
N MET A 382 10.10 2.41 19.00
CA MET A 382 10.82 1.87 17.85
C MET A 382 9.94 1.00 16.96
N ALA A 383 9.21 0.05 17.54
CA ALA A 383 8.31 -0.84 16.80
C ALA A 383 7.19 -0.06 16.10
N THR A 384 6.69 1.01 16.75
CA THR A 384 5.68 1.91 16.19
C THR A 384 6.23 2.72 15.01
N ASN A 385 7.43 3.31 15.17
CA ASN A 385 8.09 4.06 14.10
C ASN A 385 8.42 3.17 12.90
N LYS A 386 8.89 1.94 13.13
CA LYS A 386 9.18 0.97 12.05
C LYS A 386 7.96 0.73 11.17
N ARG A 387 6.76 0.58 11.76
CA ARG A 387 5.50 0.45 11.02
C ARG A 387 5.18 1.70 10.21
N LEU A 388 5.24 2.87 10.83
CA LEU A 388 4.88 4.11 10.15
C LEU A 388 5.78 4.36 8.94
N VAL A 389 7.09 4.12 9.10
CA VAL A 389 8.06 4.19 8.00
C VAL A 389 7.79 3.15 6.92
N ALA A 390 7.48 1.89 7.28
CA ALA A 390 7.12 0.85 6.32
C ALA A 390 5.88 1.25 5.48
N LEU A 391 4.85 1.83 6.11
CA LEU A 391 3.66 2.32 5.43
C LEU A 391 3.92 3.50 4.49
N LEU A 392 4.93 4.33 4.76
CA LEU A 392 5.34 5.43 3.89
C LEU A 392 6.05 4.88 2.65
N GLY A 393 6.97 3.93 2.81
CA GLY A 393 7.62 3.24 1.67
C GLY A 393 6.61 2.52 0.78
N LEU A 394 5.65 1.81 1.38
CA LEU A 394 4.57 1.16 0.63
C LEU A 394 3.63 2.17 -0.06
N ARG A 395 3.40 3.35 0.53
CA ARG A 395 2.64 4.43 -0.13
C ARG A 395 3.38 4.96 -1.36
N PHE A 396 4.70 5.12 -1.28
CA PHE A 396 5.50 5.53 -2.42
C PHE A 396 5.44 4.50 -3.55
N ARG A 397 5.53 3.20 -3.23
CA ARG A 397 5.31 2.11 -4.19
C ARG A 397 3.95 2.20 -4.86
N TYR A 398 2.89 2.46 -4.08
CA TYR A 398 1.55 2.71 -4.61
C TYR A 398 1.51 3.91 -5.57
N TYR A 399 2.14 5.04 -5.24
CA TYR A 399 2.23 6.19 -6.16
C TYR A 399 2.97 5.86 -7.45
N SER A 400 4.03 5.05 -7.40
CA SER A 400 4.73 4.58 -8.61
C SER A 400 3.81 3.79 -9.54
N ARG A 401 2.94 2.92 -9.00
CA ARG A 401 1.94 2.19 -9.80
C ARG A 401 0.91 3.13 -10.43
N LEU A 402 0.46 4.13 -9.68
CA LEU A 402 -0.49 5.11 -10.23
C LEU A 402 0.14 6.01 -11.28
N ALA A 403 1.41 6.40 -11.11
CA ALA A 403 2.15 7.18 -12.10
C ALA A 403 2.20 6.44 -13.45
N ALA A 404 2.44 5.12 -13.42
CA ALA A 404 2.40 4.25 -14.61
C ALA A 404 1.07 4.33 -15.35
N GLU A 405 -0.02 4.25 -14.60
CA GLU A 405 -1.36 4.28 -15.16
C GLU A 405 -1.77 5.67 -15.66
N ILE A 406 -1.38 6.73 -14.94
CA ILE A 406 -1.61 8.12 -15.37
C ILE A 406 -0.88 8.43 -16.67
N GLU A 407 0.36 7.95 -16.84
CA GLU A 407 1.11 8.18 -18.08
C GLU A 407 0.42 7.55 -19.29
N GLU A 408 -0.15 6.36 -19.14
CA GLU A 408 -0.94 5.74 -20.21
C GLU A 408 -2.24 6.50 -20.50
N TYR A 409 -2.90 7.06 -19.47
CA TYR A 409 -4.05 7.94 -19.69
C TYR A 409 -3.64 9.21 -20.43
N GLU A 410 -2.50 9.81 -20.09
CA GLU A 410 -1.96 10.95 -20.83
C GLU A 410 -1.68 10.59 -22.29
N LYS A 411 -1.04 9.44 -22.57
CA LYS A 411 -0.82 8.98 -23.94
C LYS A 411 -2.13 8.86 -24.71
N ILE A 412 -3.17 8.30 -24.09
CA ILE A 412 -4.52 8.20 -24.67
C ILE A 412 -5.06 9.59 -25.04
N VAL A 413 -5.01 10.54 -24.09
CA VAL A 413 -5.52 11.90 -24.30
C VAL A 413 -4.69 12.64 -25.36
N THR A 414 -3.36 12.65 -25.25
CA THR A 414 -2.48 13.31 -26.20
C THR A 414 -2.65 12.76 -27.61
N ASN A 415 -2.75 11.44 -27.78
CA ASN A 415 -2.95 10.83 -29.10
C ASN A 415 -4.33 11.16 -29.68
N ALA A 416 -5.37 11.28 -28.84
CA ALA A 416 -6.70 11.64 -29.29
C ALA A 416 -6.77 13.09 -29.80
N PHE A 417 -6.06 14.01 -29.14
CA PHE A 417 -6.06 15.44 -29.48
C PHE A 417 -5.00 15.84 -30.54
N SER A 418 -4.02 14.98 -30.81
CA SER A 418 -3.02 15.21 -31.88
C SER A 418 -3.53 14.83 -33.28
N LEU A 419 -4.58 14.02 -33.37
CA LEU A 419 -5.20 13.63 -34.63
C LEU A 419 -6.29 14.64 -35.02
N PRO A 420 -6.48 14.94 -36.33
CA PRO A 420 -7.54 15.82 -36.78
C PRO A 420 -8.91 15.23 -36.43
N PHE A 421 -9.54 15.78 -35.39
CA PHE A 421 -10.87 15.40 -34.93
C PHE A 421 -11.91 16.37 -35.50
N ARG A 422 -12.77 15.89 -36.41
CA ARG A 422 -13.72 16.77 -37.16
C ARG A 422 -14.73 17.48 -36.26
N ARG A 423 -14.95 16.96 -35.04
CA ARG A 423 -15.89 17.50 -34.04
C ARG A 423 -15.18 18.09 -32.82
N ALA A 424 -14.10 18.83 -33.03
CA ALA A 424 -13.52 19.68 -31.99
C ALA A 424 -14.55 20.75 -31.56
N THR A 425 -15.43 20.34 -30.65
CA THR A 425 -16.51 21.16 -30.09
C THR A 425 -16.10 21.66 -28.71
N SER A 426 -16.81 22.66 -28.18
CA SER A 426 -16.57 23.14 -26.81
C SER A 426 -16.59 21.99 -25.75
N PRO A 427 -17.55 21.03 -25.80
CA PRO A 427 -17.52 19.85 -24.92
C PRO A 427 -16.29 18.95 -25.08
N TRP A 428 -15.72 18.83 -26.28
CA TRP A 428 -14.51 18.05 -26.53
C TRP A 428 -13.29 18.69 -25.87
N ASN A 429 -13.08 20.00 -26.10
CA ASN A 429 -11.97 20.73 -25.50
C ASN A 429 -12.08 20.77 -23.96
N HIS A 430 -13.31 20.82 -23.43
CA HIS A 430 -13.54 20.79 -22.00
C HIS A 430 -13.10 19.47 -21.33
N LEU A 431 -13.08 18.35 -22.06
CA LEU A 431 -12.57 17.08 -21.51
C LEU A 431 -11.06 17.14 -21.25
N GLN A 432 -10.29 17.79 -22.13
CA GLN A 432 -8.85 17.99 -21.92
C GLN A 432 -8.60 18.88 -20.70
N GLU A 433 -9.34 19.98 -20.57
CA GLU A 433 -9.25 20.87 -19.40
C GLU A 433 -9.59 20.15 -18.10
N GLN A 434 -10.65 19.33 -18.09
CA GLN A 434 -11.02 18.52 -16.92
C GLN A 434 -9.95 17.49 -16.57
N PHE A 435 -9.33 16.86 -17.58
CA PHE A 435 -8.24 15.91 -17.38
C PHE A 435 -7.01 16.59 -16.76
N ASP A 436 -6.59 17.72 -17.32
CA ASP A 436 -5.45 18.48 -16.81
C ASP A 436 -5.73 19.06 -15.41
N THR A 437 -6.97 19.44 -15.13
CA THR A 437 -7.41 19.86 -13.79
C THR A 437 -7.32 18.71 -12.79
N ALA A 438 -7.82 17.52 -13.14
CA ALA A 438 -7.74 16.35 -12.27
C ALA A 438 -6.27 15.95 -12.01
N LYS A 439 -5.43 15.99 -13.04
CA LYS A 439 -3.98 15.77 -12.93
C LYS A 439 -3.31 16.80 -12.01
N ALA A 440 -3.60 18.08 -12.19
CA ALA A 440 -3.08 19.15 -11.33
C ALA A 440 -3.53 18.97 -9.87
N ASN A 441 -4.77 18.53 -9.65
CA ASN A 441 -5.28 18.23 -8.30
C ASN A 441 -4.59 17.04 -7.63
N ILE A 442 -4.13 16.04 -8.39
CA ILE A 442 -3.29 14.95 -7.88
C ILE A 442 -1.90 15.47 -7.54
N SER A 443 -1.27 16.18 -8.48
CA SER A 443 0.09 16.71 -8.32
C SER A 443 0.21 17.66 -7.13
N ASN A 444 -0.80 18.51 -6.91
CA ASN A 444 -0.80 19.53 -5.88
C ASN A 444 -1.64 19.15 -4.65
N SER A 445 -2.04 17.89 -4.52
CA SER A 445 -2.93 17.46 -3.46
C SER A 445 -2.29 17.60 -2.09
N ALA A 446 -2.85 18.46 -1.24
CA ALA A 446 -2.49 18.54 0.17
C ALA A 446 -3.26 17.51 1.03
N SER A 447 -4.41 17.04 0.54
CA SER A 447 -5.19 15.97 1.18
C SER A 447 -5.01 14.66 0.41
N HIS A 448 -4.46 13.67 1.08
CA HIS A 448 -4.32 12.32 0.55
C HIS A 448 -5.66 11.77 0.01
N GLU A 449 -6.79 12.07 0.66
CA GLU A 449 -8.11 11.54 0.30
C GLU A 449 -8.60 11.96 -1.10
N GLY A 450 -8.07 13.06 -1.66
CA GLY A 450 -8.44 13.53 -3.00
C GLY A 450 -7.78 12.75 -4.14
N ILE A 451 -6.70 12.00 -3.87
CA ILE A 451 -5.93 11.32 -4.92
C ILE A 451 -6.75 10.22 -5.62
N PRO A 452 -7.38 9.26 -4.91
CA PRO A 452 -8.16 8.21 -5.57
C PRO A 452 -9.31 8.75 -6.41
N GLN A 453 -9.99 9.80 -5.93
CA GLN A 453 -11.11 10.41 -6.63
C GLN A 453 -10.65 11.06 -7.94
N ASN A 454 -9.56 11.82 -7.93
CA ASN A 454 -9.05 12.47 -9.14
C ASN A 454 -8.44 11.45 -10.10
N PHE A 455 -7.81 10.38 -9.60
CA PHE A 455 -7.36 9.26 -10.43
C PHE A 455 -8.54 8.60 -11.17
N GLY A 456 -9.63 8.33 -10.44
CA GLY A 456 -10.87 7.83 -11.04
C GLY A 456 -11.47 8.76 -12.08
N LYS A 457 -11.47 10.08 -11.83
CA LYS A 457 -11.91 11.08 -12.83
C LYS A 457 -11.06 11.03 -14.09
N MET A 458 -9.74 10.94 -13.98
CA MET A 458 -8.83 10.85 -15.13
C MET A 458 -9.11 9.60 -15.97
N LEU A 459 -9.30 8.44 -15.33
CA LEU A 459 -9.69 7.21 -16.00
C LEU A 459 -11.01 7.39 -16.77
N GLN A 460 -12.05 7.91 -16.11
CA GLN A 460 -13.36 8.12 -16.74
C GLN A 460 -13.32 9.11 -17.90
N ILE A 461 -12.53 10.18 -17.78
CA ILE A 461 -12.33 11.14 -18.88
C ILE A 461 -11.59 10.49 -20.05
N SER A 462 -10.55 9.68 -19.78
CA SER A 462 -9.80 8.98 -20.82
C SER A 462 -10.68 7.98 -21.60
N LEU A 463 -11.57 7.27 -20.89
CA LEU A 463 -12.56 6.37 -21.49
C LEU A 463 -13.54 7.14 -22.39
N ARG A 464 -14.06 8.26 -21.90
CA ARG A 464 -15.00 9.10 -22.65
C ARG A 464 -14.37 9.67 -23.92
N ILE A 465 -13.14 10.16 -23.84
CA ILE A 465 -12.38 10.65 -24.98
C ILE A 465 -12.24 9.55 -26.03
N GLN A 466 -11.88 8.32 -25.62
CA GLN A 466 -11.71 7.21 -26.54
C GLN A 466 -13.03 6.77 -27.20
N THR A 467 -14.13 6.73 -26.45
CA THR A 467 -15.46 6.48 -27.03
C THR A 467 -15.80 7.50 -28.12
N TRP A 468 -15.51 8.78 -27.88
CA TRP A 468 -15.76 9.84 -28.87
C TRP A 468 -14.90 9.68 -30.13
N VAL A 469 -13.62 9.31 -29.98
CA VAL A 469 -12.72 9.03 -31.11
C VAL A 469 -13.21 7.85 -31.93
N LEU A 470 -13.66 6.77 -31.27
CA LEU A 470 -14.19 5.59 -31.93
C LEU A 470 -15.50 5.91 -32.69
N ASP A 471 -16.40 6.69 -32.10
CA ASP A 471 -17.65 7.11 -32.72
C ASP A 471 -17.42 8.01 -33.95
N ASP A 472 -16.49 8.95 -33.87
CA ASP A 472 -16.14 9.83 -35.00
C ASP A 472 -15.52 9.00 -36.14
N ARG A 473 -14.57 8.11 -35.83
CA ARG A 473 -13.99 7.20 -36.83
C ARG A 473 -15.04 6.31 -37.48
N LEU A 474 -15.98 5.76 -36.71
CA LEU A 474 -17.06 4.95 -37.25
C LEU A 474 -17.95 5.75 -38.21
N ARG A 475 -18.24 7.03 -37.89
CA ARG A 475 -18.97 7.92 -38.79
C ARG A 475 -18.20 8.21 -40.07
N LEU A 476 -16.90 8.49 -39.99
CA LEU A 476 -16.04 8.68 -41.17
C LEU A 476 -16.09 7.48 -42.11
N PHE A 477 -16.12 6.26 -41.57
CA PHE A 477 -16.27 5.05 -42.38
C PHE A 477 -17.67 4.90 -43.01
N ASN A 478 -18.70 5.50 -42.40
CA ASN A 478 -20.06 5.47 -42.91
C ASN A 478 -20.36 6.58 -43.93
N GLU A 479 -19.63 7.69 -43.95
CA GLU A 479 -19.88 8.81 -44.88
C GLU A 479 -19.94 8.40 -46.37
N PRO A 480 -19.02 7.58 -46.91
CA PRO A 480 -19.11 7.12 -48.30
C PRO A 480 -20.26 6.15 -48.56
N VAL A 481 -20.78 5.52 -47.49
CA VAL A 481 -21.95 4.62 -47.55
C VAL A 481 -23.24 5.43 -47.51
N ASP A 482 -23.26 6.51 -46.73
CA ASP A 482 -24.42 7.36 -46.49
C ASP A 482 -24.58 8.46 -47.57
N TYR A 483 -23.48 8.87 -48.19
CA TYR A 483 -23.40 9.88 -49.26
C TYR A 483 -22.50 9.39 -50.40
N PRO A 484 -22.98 8.47 -51.24
CA PRO A 484 -22.20 7.95 -52.36
C PRO A 484 -21.90 9.08 -53.37
N PRO A 485 -20.72 9.08 -54.01
CA PRO A 485 -20.23 10.18 -54.86
C PRO A 485 -21.06 10.53 -56.11
N ASN A 486 -22.17 9.82 -56.35
CA ASN A 486 -23.10 10.06 -57.45
C ASN A 486 -24.42 10.73 -57.01
N ASP A 487 -24.59 11.08 -55.73
CA ASP A 487 -25.73 11.88 -55.27
C ASP A 487 -25.48 13.37 -55.54
N ALA A 488 -26.47 14.06 -56.11
CA ALA A 488 -26.35 15.49 -56.46
C ALA A 488 -26.04 16.42 -55.27
N TYR A 489 -26.13 15.91 -54.03
CA TYR A 489 -25.77 16.60 -52.79
C TYR A 489 -24.31 16.41 -52.33
N SER A 490 -23.53 15.52 -52.95
CA SER A 490 -22.11 15.33 -52.60
C SER A 490 -21.16 16.36 -53.25
N ALA A 491 -21.67 17.20 -54.16
CA ALA A 491 -20.89 18.23 -54.84
C ALA A 491 -20.59 19.47 -53.96
N ASP A 492 -21.35 19.67 -52.87
CA ASP A 492 -21.21 20.84 -51.99
C ASP A 492 -20.42 20.55 -50.69
N LEU A 493 -19.86 19.35 -50.53
CA LEU A 493 -19.16 18.90 -49.31
C LEU A 493 -17.63 18.70 -49.47
N TYR A 494 -17.04 19.18 -50.57
CA TYR A 494 -15.59 19.20 -50.80
C TYR A 494 -15.01 20.60 -50.90
#